data_AF-A0A2E4ME98-F1
#
_entry.id   AF-A0A2E4ME98-F1
#
_cell.length_a   1.000
_cell.length_b   1.000
_cell.length_c   1.000
_cell.angle_alpha   90.00
_cell.angle_beta   90.00
_cell.angle_gamma   90.00
#
_symmetry.space_group_name_H-M   'P 1'
#
loop_
_entity.id
_entity.type
_entity.pdbx_description
1 polymer ?
#
loop_
_entity_poly.entity_id
_entity_poly.type
_entity_poly.pdbx_seq_one_letter_code
_entity_poly.pdbx_strand_id
1 'polypeptide(L)' 'MTILQAVAAGLENTEKRKEPKKKSTRYFLDGKVADRELKTCNLCNIVWQKHVFNGKVSIKYYDEVPRYGKEKHVCPSCSN' A
#
# COMPACT_ATOMS: atom_id res chain seq x y z
N MET A 1 -40.39 -7.10 34.70
CA MET A 1 -40.21 -6.49 33.37
C MET A 1 -40.29 -7.61 32.34
N THR A 2 -41.28 -7.55 31.44
CA THR A 2 -41.40 -8.53 30.34
C THR A 2 -40.53 -8.10 29.17
N ILE A 3 -40.11 -9.06 28.33
CA ILE A 3 -39.23 -8.81 27.17
C ILE A 3 -39.86 -7.76 26.23
N LEU A 4 -41.19 -7.74 26.10
CA LEU A 4 -41.94 -6.77 25.28
C LEU A 4 -41.79 -5.32 25.78
N GLN A 5 -41.75 -5.10 27.10
CA GLN A 5 -41.53 -3.77 27.67
C GLN A 5 -40.10 -3.28 27.47
N ALA A 6 -39.11 -4.19 27.49
CA ALA A 6 -37.71 -3.84 27.22
C ALA A 6 -37.47 -3.43 25.77
N VAL A 7 -38.15 -4.08 24.81
CA VAL A 7 -38.12 -3.72 23.38
C VAL A 7 -38.80 -2.37 23.14
N ALA A 8 -39.99 -2.16 23.74
CA ALA A 8 -40.70 -0.89 23.62
C ALA A 8 -39.93 0.31 24.23
N ALA A 9 -39.09 0.04 25.23
CA ALA A 9 -38.23 1.04 25.86
C ALA A 9 -36.92 1.32 25.09
N GLY A 10 -36.70 0.71 23.92
CA GLY A 10 -35.49 0.93 23.11
C GLY A 10 -34.20 0.43 23.77
N LEU A 11 -34.30 -0.47 24.76
CA LEU A 11 -33.16 -1.08 25.43
C LEU A 11 -32.61 -2.27 24.61
N GLU A 12 -32.56 -2.12 23.28
CA GLU A 12 -31.88 -3.08 22.43
C GLU A 12 -30.39 -3.05 22.73
N ASN A 13 -29.79 -4.24 22.89
CA ASN A 13 -28.38 -4.42 23.23
C ASN A 13 -27.51 -3.57 22.30
N THR A 14 -27.05 -2.43 22.81
CA THR A 14 -26.02 -1.59 22.20
C THR A 14 -24.64 -2.23 22.40
N GLU A 15 -24.54 -3.52 22.08
CA GLU A 15 -23.23 -4.13 21.87
C GLU A 15 -22.62 -3.41 20.68
N LYS A 16 -21.81 -2.39 20.99
CA LYS A 16 -21.06 -1.58 20.03
C LYS A 16 -20.40 -2.56 19.08
N ARG A 17 -20.93 -2.62 17.85
CA ARG A 17 -20.42 -3.45 16.76
C ARG A 17 -18.92 -3.23 16.71
N LYS A 18 -18.15 -4.23 17.16
CA LYS A 18 -16.68 -4.13 17.21
C LYS A 18 -16.24 -3.70 15.81
N GLU A 19 -15.68 -2.49 15.69
CA GLU A 19 -15.20 -2.00 14.41
C GLU A 19 -14.26 -3.08 13.83
N PRO A 20 -14.41 -3.42 12.54
CA PRO A 20 -13.53 -4.40 11.93
C PRO A 20 -12.11 -3.90 12.11
N LYS A 21 -11.27 -4.66 12.82
CA LYS A 21 -9.86 -4.34 13.04
C LYS A 21 -9.27 -3.92 11.69
N LYS A 22 -8.72 -2.70 11.59
CA LYS A 22 -8.03 -2.21 10.40
C LYS A 22 -7.10 -3.34 9.93
N LYS A 23 -7.38 -3.91 8.76
CA LYS A 23 -6.50 -4.90 8.14
C LYS A 23 -5.12 -4.25 8.14
N SER A 24 -4.19 -4.80 8.91
CA SER A 24 -2.82 -4.35 8.82
C SER A 24 -2.44 -4.41 7.35
N THR A 25 -1.87 -3.33 6.82
CA THR A 25 -1.29 -3.30 5.49
C THR A 25 -0.13 -4.28 5.52
N ARG A 26 -0.43 -5.58 5.47
CA ARG A 26 0.57 -6.59 5.23
C ARG A 26 1.13 -6.18 3.87
N TYR A 27 2.41 -5.83 3.84
CA TYR A 27 3.17 -5.81 2.60
C TYR A 27 2.99 -7.22 2.03
N PHE A 28 2.01 -7.39 1.16
CA PHE A 28 1.86 -8.62 0.42
C PHE A 28 3.13 -8.69 -0.40
N LEU A 29 3.97 -9.71 -0.15
CA LEU A 29 5.04 -10.12 -1.06
C LEU A 29 4.40 -10.65 -2.36
N ASP A 30 3.54 -9.85 -2.97
CA ASP A 30 2.93 -10.12 -4.25
C ASP A 30 3.85 -9.48 -5.28
N GLY A 31 4.42 -10.30 -6.16
CA GLY A 31 5.31 -9.83 -7.21
C GLY A 31 4.67 -8.71 -8.04
N LYS A 32 3.34 -8.70 -8.15
CA LYS A 32 2.59 -7.61 -8.82
C LYS A 32 2.74 -6.24 -8.15
N VAL A 33 2.83 -6.19 -6.82
CA VAL A 33 2.98 -4.94 -6.07
C VAL A 33 4.40 -4.42 -6.24
N ALA A 34 5.40 -5.30 -6.13
CA ALA A 34 6.80 -4.96 -6.41
C ALA A 34 6.98 -4.45 -7.84
N ASP A 35 6.30 -5.07 -8.81
CA ASP A 35 6.40 -4.68 -10.22
C ASP A 35 5.79 -3.31 -10.51
N ARG A 36 4.74 -2.93 -9.76
CA ARG A 36 4.06 -1.63 -9.84
C ARG A 36 4.90 -0.48 -9.25
N GLU A 37 5.72 -0.75 -8.23
CA GLU A 37 6.57 0.27 -7.61
C GLU A 37 7.84 0.57 -8.41
N LEU A 38 8.21 -0.30 -9.35
CA LEU A 38 9.34 -0.12 -10.24
C LEU A 38 9.03 0.94 -11.30
N LYS A 39 9.93 1.91 -11.44
CA LYS A 39 9.84 3.00 -12.40
C LYS A 39 10.97 2.91 -13.40
N THR A 40 10.75 3.35 -14.64
CA THR A 40 11.78 3.40 -15.68
C THR A 40 12.19 4.83 -15.94
N CYS A 41 13.50 5.09 -16.00
CA CYS A 41 14.03 6.40 -16.33
C CYS A 41 13.79 6.77 -17.78
N ASN A 42 13.30 7.98 -18.05
CA ASN A 42 13.12 8.46 -19.42
C ASN A 42 14.43 8.83 -20.13
N LEU A 43 15.52 9.05 -19.38
CA LEU A 43 16.80 9.51 -19.92
C LEU A 43 17.75 8.34 -20.18
N CYS A 44 18.03 7.55 -19.15
CA CYS A 44 18.95 6.40 -19.25
C CYS A 44 18.25 5.05 -19.42
N ASN A 45 16.91 5.01 -19.43
CA ASN A 45 16.11 3.78 -19.54
C ASN A 45 16.38 2.73 -18.44
N ILE A 46 17.05 3.11 -17.34
CA ILE A 46 17.28 2.22 -16.20
C ILE A 46 15.99 2.04 -15.38
N VAL A 47 15.76 0.82 -14.88
CA VAL A 47 14.67 0.57 -13.94
C VAL A 47 15.16 0.86 -12.53
N TRP A 48 14.38 1.59 -11.75
CA TRP A 48 14.72 1.99 -10.40
C TRP A 48 13.50 1.99 -9.48
N GLN A 49 13.77 1.83 -8.18
CA GLN A 49 12.75 1.85 -7.13
C GLN A 49 13.20 2.73 -5.98
N LYS A 50 12.27 3.52 -5.44
CA LYS A 50 12.47 4.33 -4.24
C LYS A 50 11.80 3.63 -3.06
N HIS A 51 12.61 3.06 -2.17
CA HIS A 51 12.12 2.52 -0.91
C HIS A 51 12.22 3.58 0.19
N VAL A 52 11.11 3.81 0.89
CA VAL A 52 11.08 4.67 2.08
C VAL A 52 10.77 3.77 3.27
N PHE A 53 11.79 3.51 4.10
CA PHE A 53 11.63 2.69 5.30
C PHE A 53 12.16 3.44 6.51
N ASN A 54 11.28 3.66 7.50
CA ASN A 54 11.60 4.33 8.76
C ASN A 54 12.34 5.69 8.57
N GLY A 55 11.87 6.52 7.64
CA GLY A 55 12.45 7.82 7.33
C GLY A 55 13.74 7.78 6.48
N LYS A 56 14.31 6.60 6.22
CA LYS A 56 15.45 6.43 5.31
C LYS A 56 14.95 6.15 3.90
N VAL A 57 15.48 6.90 2.95
CA VAL A 57 15.23 6.70 1.52
C VAL A 57 16.39 5.87 0.96
N SER A 58 16.08 4.71 0.40
CA SER A 58 17.03 3.91 -0.38
C SER A 58 16.57 3.83 -1.82
N ILE A 59 17.52 3.96 -2.75
CA ILE A 59 17.28 3.85 -4.18
C ILE A 59 17.97 2.59 -4.65
N LYS A 60 17.22 1.73 -5.33
CA LYS A 60 17.75 0.53 -5.99
C LYS A 60 17.60 0.67 -7.49
N TYR A 61 18.62 0.21 -8.21
CA TYR A 61 18.65 0.17 -9.66
C TYR A 61 18.70 -1.29 -10.11
N TYR A 62 18.02 -1.59 -11.22
CA TYR A 62 17.90 -2.93 -11.75
C TYR A 62 18.13 -2.91 -13.26
N ASP A 63 19.08 -3.71 -13.73
CA ASP A 63 19.42 -3.80 -15.16
C ASP A 63 18.65 -4.91 -15.88
N GLU A 64 18.35 -6.01 -15.19
CA GLU A 64 17.72 -7.22 -15.76
C GLU A 64 16.19 -7.17 -15.77
N VAL A 65 15.59 -6.13 -15.17
CA VAL A 65 14.13 -6.03 -15.05
C VAL A 65 13.51 -5.51 -16.35
N PRO A 66 12.42 -6.13 -16.84
CA PRO A 66 11.75 -5.67 -18.06
C PRO A 66 11.26 -4.23 -17.93
N ARG A 67 11.46 -3.43 -19.00
CA ARG A 67 11.18 -1.98 -19.02
C ARG A 67 9.76 -1.64 -19.48
N TYR A 68 9.07 -2.58 -20.11
CA TYR A 68 7.75 -2.36 -20.69
C TYR A 68 6.66 -2.31 -19.61
N GLY A 69 5.62 -1.50 -19.83
CA GLY A 69 4.45 -1.44 -18.94
C GLY A 69 4.67 -0.75 -17.59
N LYS A 70 5.86 -0.18 -17.34
CA LYS A 70 6.19 0.53 -16.09
C LYS A 70 6.01 2.04 -16.23
N GLU A 71 5.74 2.70 -15.11
CA GLU A 71 5.67 4.16 -15.07
C GLU A 71 7.02 4.79 -15.41
N LYS A 72 6.96 5.84 -16.22
CA LYS A 72 8.10 6.58 -16.73
C LYS A 72 8.43 7.75 -15.81
N HIS A 73 9.58 7.72 -15.16
CA HIS A 73 10.02 8.78 -14.24
C HIS A 73 11.54 8.91 -14.22
N VAL A 74 12.05 10.15 -14.29
CA VAL A 74 13.49 10.44 -14.24
C VAL A 74 14.10 9.88 -12.95
N CYS A 75 15.20 9.14 -13.08
CA CYS A 75 15.88 8.56 -11.94
C CYS A 75 16.73 9.62 -11.20
N PRO A 76 17.02 9.42 -9.91
CA PRO A 76 17.84 10.33 -9.13
C PRO A 76 19.25 10.53 -9.72
N SER A 77 19.79 9.51 -10.41
CA SER A 77 21.09 9.62 -11.07
C SER A 77 21.10 10.55 -12.28
N CYS A 78 19.96 10.75 -12.96
CA CYS A 78 19.86 11.65 -14.12
C CYS A 78 19.23 13.01 -13.77
N SER A 79 18.72 13.15 -12.54
CA SER A 79 18.17 14.41 -12.03
C SER A 79 19.23 15.28 -11.33
N ASN A 80 20.42 14.71 -11.10
CA ASN A 80 21.59 15.40 -10.54
C ASN A 80 22.45 16.00 -11.65
#